data_AF-A0A257JR45-F1
#
_entry.id   AF-A0A257JR45-F1
#
_cell.length_a   1.000
_cell.length_b   1.000
_cell.length_c   1.000
_cell.angle_alpha   90.00
_cell.angle_beta   90.00
_cell.angle_gamma   90.00
#
_symmetry.space_group_name_H-M   'P 1'
#
loop_
_entity.id
_entity.type
_entity.pdbx_description
1 polymer ?
#
loop_
_entity_poly.entity_id
_entity_poly.type
_entity_poly.pdbx_seq_one_letter_code
_entity_poly.pdbx_strand_id
1 'polypeptide(L)'
;MARIAEGSHPFVTLGRGDTCLFSSREIPGNERAILELQNKLAMRGVNIITGKDRHIHVSGHPCRDELRAMYEMVRPQIAIPTHGEQRHLMEHAKFALSLQVPEALAVKNGDMIRLAPGPAAVIDEVPNGRLLVDGDAIISSDSETIRDRIRLGEHGYVMVSIAIDAKGRI
;
A
#
# COMPACT_ATOMS: atom_id res chain seq x y z
N MET A 1 -17.71 6.02 8.42
CA MET A 1 -17.69 5.01 9.50
C MET A 1 -17.04 5.50 10.79
N ALA A 2 -15.79 5.99 10.76
CA ALA A 2 -15.07 6.45 11.97
C ALA A 2 -15.86 7.45 12.83
N ARG A 3 -16.40 8.51 12.20
CA ARG A 3 -17.25 9.50 12.90
C ARG A 3 -18.51 8.91 13.54
N ILE A 4 -19.10 7.87 12.96
CA ILE A 4 -20.29 7.20 13.51
C ILE A 4 -19.92 6.39 14.76
N ALA A 5 -18.80 5.64 14.70
CA ALA A 5 -18.28 4.92 15.86
C ALA A 5 -17.84 5.85 16.99
N GLU A 6 -17.38 7.06 16.66
CA GLU A 6 -17.07 8.13 17.62
C GLU A 6 -18.32 8.87 18.11
N GLY A 7 -19.48 8.70 17.46
CA GLY A 7 -20.72 9.41 17.79
C GLY A 7 -20.71 10.89 17.42
N SER A 8 -19.78 11.32 16.57
CA SER A 8 -19.66 12.70 16.07
C SER A 8 -20.30 12.88 14.68
N HIS A 9 -21.00 11.86 14.19
CA HIS A 9 -21.72 11.94 12.91
C HIS A 9 -23.08 12.62 13.11
N PRO A 10 -23.40 13.69 12.36
CA PRO A 10 -24.55 14.55 12.63
C PRO A 10 -25.92 13.88 12.40
N PHE A 11 -25.97 12.87 11.55
CA PHE A 11 -27.24 12.27 11.10
C PHE A 11 -27.40 10.79 11.45
N VAL A 12 -26.35 10.13 11.94
CA VAL A 12 -26.33 8.66 12.08
C VAL A 12 -25.66 8.30 13.39
N THR A 13 -26.37 7.57 14.22
CA THR A 13 -25.88 7.04 15.49
C THR A 13 -26.09 5.53 15.47
N LEU A 14 -25.11 4.80 15.99
CA LEU A 14 -25.22 3.36 16.20
C LEU A 14 -25.20 3.05 17.70
N GLY A 15 -25.96 2.04 18.09
CA GLY A 15 -26.06 1.57 19.46
C GLY A 15 -26.44 0.09 19.56
N ARG A 16 -26.97 -0.27 20.73
CA ARG A 16 -27.30 -1.66 21.03
C ARG A 16 -28.37 -2.20 20.09
N GLY A 17 -28.09 -3.32 19.44
CA GLY A 17 -28.99 -4.00 18.51
C GLY A 17 -28.67 -3.73 17.03
N ASP A 18 -27.93 -2.65 16.74
CA ASP A 18 -27.45 -2.40 15.39
C ASP A 18 -26.35 -3.39 15.00
N THR A 19 -26.20 -3.61 13.69
CA THR A 19 -25.15 -4.49 13.15
C THR A 19 -24.30 -3.75 12.14
N CYS A 20 -22.99 -3.82 12.30
CA CYS A 20 -22.00 -3.25 11.38
C CYS A 20 -21.27 -4.37 10.64
N LEU A 21 -21.34 -4.34 9.31
CA LEU A 21 -20.67 -5.28 8.43
C LEU A 21 -19.35 -4.70 7.91
N PHE A 22 -18.24 -5.36 8.22
CA PHE A 22 -16.93 -5.05 7.65
C PHE A 22 -16.70 -5.89 6.39
N SER A 23 -17.36 -5.51 5.30
CA SER A 23 -17.32 -6.19 3.99
C SER A 23 -16.04 -5.92 3.18
N SER A 24 -14.90 -5.82 3.86
CA SER A 24 -13.60 -5.47 3.28
C SER A 24 -12.48 -6.23 3.97
N ARG A 25 -11.40 -6.51 3.23
CA ARG A 25 -10.17 -7.02 3.82
C ARG A 25 -9.40 -5.89 4.52
N GLU A 26 -8.76 -6.21 5.64
CA GLU A 26 -7.78 -5.34 6.27
C GLU A 26 -6.60 -5.14 5.29
N ILE A 27 -6.37 -3.90 4.90
CA ILE A 27 -5.21 -3.52 4.08
C ILE A 27 -4.00 -3.43 5.02
N PRO A 28 -2.86 -4.08 4.67
CA PRO A 28 -1.65 -3.99 5.49
C PRO A 28 -1.27 -2.55 5.83
N GLY A 29 -1.06 -2.27 7.13
CA GLY A 29 -0.77 -0.93 7.67
C GLY A 29 -1.97 -0.23 8.32
N ASN A 30 -3.19 -0.73 8.11
CA ASN A 30 -4.42 -0.14 8.69
C ASN A 30 -5.03 -0.97 9.83
N GLU A 31 -4.39 -2.07 10.23
CA GLU A 31 -4.94 -3.04 11.19
C GLU A 31 -5.31 -2.37 12.51
N ARG A 32 -4.41 -1.53 13.06
CA ARG A 32 -4.64 -0.86 14.35
C ARG A 32 -5.85 0.08 14.30
N ALA A 33 -5.96 0.90 13.25
CA ALA A 33 -7.07 1.83 13.09
C ALA A 33 -8.42 1.09 12.94
N ILE A 34 -8.43 -0.03 12.20
CA ILE A 34 -9.62 -0.87 12.03
C ILE A 34 -10.02 -1.53 13.36
N LEU A 35 -9.06 -2.04 14.12
CA LEU A 35 -9.31 -2.65 15.43
C LEU A 35 -9.84 -1.63 16.45
N GLU A 36 -9.27 -0.42 16.48
CA GLU A 36 -9.78 0.68 17.32
C GLU A 36 -11.22 1.05 16.96
N LEU A 37 -11.53 1.09 15.65
CA LEU A 37 -12.88 1.33 15.16
C LEU A 37 -13.86 0.24 15.60
N GLN A 38 -13.48 -1.03 15.48
CA GLN A 38 -14.28 -2.17 15.92
C GLN A 38 -14.51 -2.12 17.44
N ASN A 39 -13.48 -1.83 18.23
CA ASN A 39 -13.61 -1.68 19.69
C ASN A 39 -14.57 -0.55 20.08
N LYS A 40 -14.51 0.60 19.41
CA LYS A 40 -15.45 1.72 19.64
C LYS A 40 -16.91 1.31 19.38
N LEU A 41 -17.16 0.51 18.33
CA LEU A 41 -18.49 0.01 18.02
C LEU A 41 -18.95 -1.05 19.02
N ALA A 42 -18.07 -1.98 19.40
CA ALA A 42 -18.35 -3.02 20.38
C ALA A 42 -18.72 -2.42 21.75
N MET A 43 -18.00 -1.38 22.19
CA MET A 43 -18.32 -0.65 23.43
C MET A 43 -19.72 -0.01 23.42
N ARG A 44 -20.29 0.27 22.24
CA ARG A 44 -21.65 0.79 22.07
C ARG A 44 -22.72 -0.30 21.96
N GLY A 45 -22.33 -1.56 22.07
CA GLY A 45 -23.23 -2.71 21.92
C GLY A 45 -23.64 -3.00 20.48
N VAL A 46 -22.91 -2.47 19.49
CA VAL A 46 -23.12 -2.78 18.08
C VAL A 46 -22.59 -4.18 17.78
N ASN A 47 -23.37 -5.01 17.10
CA ASN A 47 -22.93 -6.31 16.61
C ASN A 47 -21.98 -6.12 15.43
N ILE A 48 -20.85 -6.82 15.45
CA ILE A 48 -19.83 -6.69 14.40
C ILE A 48 -19.75 -8.01 13.63
N ILE A 49 -19.79 -7.92 12.30
CA ILE A 49 -19.57 -9.06 11.41
C ILE A 49 -18.39 -8.73 10.50
N THR A 50 -17.38 -9.59 10.49
CA THR A 50 -16.17 -9.45 9.68
C THR A 50 -16.04 -10.57 8.65
N GLY A 51 -15.07 -10.42 7.74
CA GLY A 51 -14.71 -11.47 6.78
C GLY A 51 -14.19 -12.76 7.43
N LYS A 52 -13.81 -12.74 8.72
CA LYS A 52 -13.47 -13.94 9.49
C LYS A 52 -14.70 -14.71 9.96
N ASP A 53 -15.79 -13.99 10.22
CA ASP A 53 -17.04 -14.56 10.77
C ASP A 53 -17.95 -15.14 9.68
N ARG A 54 -17.93 -14.51 8.49
CA ARG A 54 -18.78 -14.85 7.35
C ARG A 54 -18.03 -14.61 6.04
N HIS A 55 -18.42 -15.35 5.00
CA HIS A 55 -17.92 -15.17 3.63
C HIS A 55 -18.58 -13.93 2.99
N ILE A 56 -18.19 -12.75 3.46
CA ILE A 56 -18.77 -11.46 3.05
C ILE A 56 -17.86 -10.65 2.14
N HIS A 57 -16.63 -11.13 1.90
CA HIS A 57 -15.66 -10.45 1.07
C HIS A 57 -14.83 -11.48 0.29
N VAL A 58 -14.53 -11.14 -0.96
CA VAL A 58 -13.61 -11.89 -1.83
C VAL A 58 -12.53 -10.93 -2.34
N SER A 59 -11.36 -11.47 -2.64
CA SER A 59 -10.29 -10.72 -3.28
C SER A 59 -10.75 -10.22 -4.65
N GLY A 60 -10.39 -8.99 -5.01
CA GLY A 60 -10.49 -8.50 -6.39
C GLY A 60 -9.33 -8.95 -7.28
N HIS A 61 -8.31 -9.60 -6.71
CA HIS A 61 -7.14 -10.12 -7.43
C HIS A 61 -7.22 -11.63 -7.64
N PRO A 62 -6.81 -12.14 -8.81
CA PRO A 62 -6.89 -13.55 -9.15
C PRO A 62 -5.98 -14.40 -8.26
N CYS A 63 -6.47 -15.56 -7.87
CA CYS A 63 -5.67 -16.61 -7.24
C CYS A 63 -4.93 -17.45 -8.29
N ARG A 64 -4.12 -18.43 -7.84
CA ARG A 64 -3.27 -19.23 -8.73
C ARG A 64 -4.04 -19.97 -9.82
N ASP A 65 -5.25 -20.44 -9.53
CA ASP A 65 -6.04 -21.20 -10.51
C ASP A 65 -6.59 -20.29 -11.62
N GLU A 66 -6.99 -19.07 -11.28
CA GLU A 66 -7.39 -18.06 -12.26
C GLU A 66 -6.20 -17.61 -13.12
N LEU A 67 -5.03 -17.41 -12.50
CA LEU A 67 -3.78 -17.14 -13.23
C LEU A 67 -3.39 -18.30 -14.15
N ARG A 68 -3.57 -19.55 -13.71
CA ARG A 68 -3.33 -20.73 -14.54
C ARG A 68 -4.22 -20.73 -15.77
N ALA A 69 -5.53 -20.54 -15.58
CA ALA A 69 -6.48 -20.48 -16.68
C ALA A 69 -6.10 -19.38 -17.68
N MET A 70 -5.67 -18.21 -17.19
CA MET A 70 -5.16 -17.13 -18.04
C MET A 70 -3.94 -17.59 -18.88
N TYR A 71 -2.93 -18.22 -18.27
CA TYR A 71 -1.76 -18.70 -19.00
C TYR A 71 -2.07 -19.80 -20.01
N GLU A 72 -2.99 -20.71 -19.69
CA GLU A 72 -3.46 -21.76 -20.61
C GLU A 72 -4.18 -21.19 -21.84
N MET A 73 -4.93 -20.09 -21.66
CA MET A 73 -5.62 -19.40 -22.76
C MET A 73 -4.67 -18.55 -23.60
N VAL A 74 -3.80 -17.76 -22.96
CA VAL A 74 -2.95 -16.77 -23.65
C VAL A 74 -1.72 -17.41 -24.28
N ARG A 75 -1.14 -18.44 -23.63
CA ARG A 75 0.08 -19.14 -24.07
C ARG A 75 1.22 -18.20 -24.49
N PRO A 76 1.64 -17.26 -23.61
CA PRO A 76 2.66 -16.28 -23.97
C PRO A 76 4.04 -16.92 -24.15
N GLN A 77 4.89 -16.31 -24.97
CA GLN A 77 6.31 -16.68 -25.08
C GLN A 77 7.15 -16.08 -23.93
N ILE A 78 6.78 -14.88 -23.50
CA ILE A 78 7.45 -14.12 -22.43
C ILE A 78 6.38 -13.67 -21.43
N ALA A 79 6.61 -13.90 -20.13
CA ALA A 79 5.79 -13.38 -19.04
C ALA A 79 6.58 -12.36 -18.20
N ILE A 80 6.03 -11.15 -18.07
CA ILE A 80 6.56 -10.12 -17.17
C ILE A 80 5.46 -9.83 -16.14
N PRO A 81 5.51 -10.44 -14.95
CA PRO A 81 4.55 -10.16 -13.89
C PRO A 81 4.59 -8.68 -13.48
N THR A 82 3.42 -8.11 -13.23
CA THR A 82 3.25 -6.76 -12.73
C THR A 82 2.33 -6.74 -11.51
N HIS A 83 2.19 -5.57 -10.88
CA HIS A 83 1.27 -5.31 -9.78
C HIS A 83 1.47 -6.21 -8.54
N GLY A 84 2.58 -5.99 -7.83
CA GLY A 84 2.83 -6.55 -6.51
C GLY A 84 4.23 -6.21 -6.01
N GLU A 85 4.44 -6.37 -4.70
CA GLU A 85 5.80 -6.36 -4.13
C GLU A 85 6.73 -7.37 -4.79
N GLN A 86 8.04 -7.14 -4.73
CA GLN A 86 9.06 -7.96 -5.39
C GLN A 86 8.88 -9.47 -5.13
N ARG A 87 8.56 -9.85 -3.88
CA ARG A 87 8.31 -11.26 -3.52
C ARG A 87 7.15 -11.87 -4.32
N HIS A 88 6.10 -11.11 -4.60
CA HIS A 88 4.95 -11.58 -5.37
C HIS A 88 5.33 -11.71 -6.84
N LEU A 89 6.06 -10.75 -7.40
CA LEU A 89 6.53 -10.80 -8.79
C LEU A 89 7.47 -11.98 -9.03
N MET A 90 8.38 -12.25 -8.09
CA MET A 90 9.27 -13.41 -8.16
C MET A 90 8.49 -14.73 -8.14
N GLU A 91 7.52 -14.88 -7.24
CA GLU A 91 6.69 -16.10 -7.19
C GLU A 91 5.78 -16.23 -8.41
N HIS A 92 5.27 -15.12 -8.95
CA HIS A 92 4.48 -15.13 -10.18
C HIS A 92 5.32 -15.53 -11.40
N ALA A 93 6.56 -15.01 -11.52
CA ALA A 93 7.47 -15.40 -12.61
C ALA A 93 7.80 -16.89 -12.54
N LYS A 94 8.12 -17.42 -11.35
CA LYS A 94 8.32 -18.86 -11.14
C LYS A 94 7.09 -19.67 -11.51
N PHE A 95 5.89 -19.17 -11.18
CA PHE A 95 4.65 -19.84 -11.52
C PHE A 95 4.38 -19.86 -13.03
N ALA A 96 4.64 -18.76 -13.74
CA ALA A 96 4.55 -18.73 -15.20
C ALA A 96 5.47 -19.77 -15.85
N LEU A 97 6.72 -19.87 -15.39
CA LEU A 97 7.67 -20.89 -15.86
C LEU A 97 7.17 -22.32 -15.61
N SER A 98 6.56 -22.58 -14.44
CA SER A 98 6.02 -23.92 -14.15
C SER A 98 4.79 -24.27 -14.98
N LEU A 99 4.17 -23.30 -15.64
CA LEU A 99 3.09 -23.46 -16.61
C LEU A 99 3.60 -23.48 -18.07
N GLN A 100 4.89 -23.77 -18.25
CA GLN A 100 5.54 -23.89 -19.56
C GLN A 100 5.58 -22.60 -20.40
N VAL A 101 5.48 -21.43 -19.76
CA VAL A 101 5.91 -20.18 -20.42
C VAL A 101 7.43 -20.24 -20.61
N PRO A 102 7.95 -20.08 -21.85
CA PRO A 102 9.39 -20.24 -22.12
C PRO A 102 10.28 -19.29 -21.32
N GLU A 103 9.85 -18.03 -21.18
CA GLU A 103 10.64 -16.98 -20.54
C GLU A 103 9.79 -16.19 -19.54
N ALA A 104 10.29 -15.96 -18.33
CA ALA A 104 9.61 -15.09 -17.37
C ALA A 104 10.61 -14.27 -16.54
N LEU A 105 10.32 -12.99 -16.35
CA LEU A 105 11.20 -12.05 -15.65
C LEU A 105 10.43 -11.29 -14.58
N ALA A 106 10.89 -11.37 -13.33
CA ALA A 106 10.44 -10.49 -12.26
C ALA A 106 11.30 -9.22 -12.26
N VAL A 107 10.70 -8.09 -12.59
CA VAL A 107 11.39 -6.82 -12.84
C VAL A 107 11.05 -5.76 -11.80
N LYS A 108 11.87 -4.73 -11.74
CA LYS A 108 11.67 -3.55 -10.89
C LYS A 108 11.19 -2.38 -11.74
N ASN A 109 10.66 -1.36 -11.07
CA ASN A 109 10.38 -0.08 -11.72
C ASN A 109 11.69 0.50 -12.27
N GLY A 110 11.67 0.93 -13.53
CA GLY A 110 12.85 1.46 -14.22
C GLY A 110 13.58 0.46 -15.10
N ASP A 111 13.41 -0.84 -14.91
CA ASP A 111 14.10 -1.84 -15.74
C ASP A 111 13.65 -1.72 -17.21
N MET A 112 14.60 -1.56 -18.14
CA MET A 112 14.36 -1.62 -19.58
C MET A 112 14.53 -3.05 -20.07
N ILE A 113 13.47 -3.63 -20.63
CA ILE A 113 13.44 -5.04 -21.04
C ILE A 113 13.45 -5.14 -22.56
N ARG A 114 14.42 -5.87 -23.10
CA ARG A 114 14.40 -6.27 -24.51
C ARG A 114 13.46 -7.45 -24.67
N LEU A 115 12.39 -7.29 -25.45
CA LEU A 115 11.48 -8.40 -25.80
C LEU A 115 11.88 -9.12 -27.09
N ALA A 116 12.55 -8.41 -27.99
CA ALA A 116 13.07 -8.93 -29.26
C ALA A 116 14.12 -7.97 -29.84
N PRO A 117 15.03 -8.44 -30.71
CA PRO A 117 15.33 -9.85 -31.03
C PRO A 117 16.13 -10.54 -29.91
N GLY A 118 16.03 -11.87 -29.79
CA GLY A 118 16.73 -12.67 -28.76
C GLY A 118 15.93 -12.88 -27.47
N PRO A 119 16.49 -13.55 -26.46
CA PRO A 119 15.80 -13.87 -25.21
C PRO A 119 15.46 -12.62 -24.40
N ALA A 120 14.35 -12.59 -23.69
CA ALA A 120 13.98 -11.52 -22.79
C ALA A 120 15.07 -11.28 -21.74
N ALA A 121 15.55 -10.04 -21.65
CA ALA A 121 16.54 -9.66 -20.67
C ALA A 121 16.37 -8.19 -20.29
N VAL A 122 16.73 -7.86 -19.05
CA VAL A 122 16.96 -6.48 -18.64
C VAL A 122 18.25 -6.01 -19.32
N ILE A 123 18.16 -4.94 -20.10
CA ILE A 123 19.29 -4.43 -20.90
C ILE A 123 19.80 -3.06 -20.44
N ASP A 124 18.98 -2.33 -19.69
CA ASP A 124 19.31 -1.00 -19.18
C ASP A 124 18.32 -0.60 -18.06
N GLU A 125 18.48 0.59 -17.51
CA GLU A 125 17.56 1.22 -16.57
C GLU A 125 17.17 2.62 -17.07
N VAL A 126 15.89 2.98 -16.94
CA VAL A 126 15.39 4.34 -17.20
C VAL A 126 15.20 5.11 -15.89
N PRO A 127 15.35 6.45 -15.91
CA PRO A 127 15.09 7.28 -14.74
C PRO A 127 13.70 6.97 -14.14
N ASN A 128 13.70 6.60 -12.87
CA ASN A 128 12.52 6.23 -12.13
C ASN A 128 12.63 6.75 -10.69
N GLY A 129 11.51 6.78 -9.98
CA GLY A 129 11.45 7.28 -8.62
C GLY A 129 10.03 7.51 -8.15
N ARG A 130 9.89 8.01 -6.92
CA ARG A 130 8.59 8.36 -6.35
C ARG A 130 8.51 9.87 -6.17
N LEU A 131 7.45 10.45 -6.71
CA LEU A 131 7.05 11.81 -6.42
C LEU A 131 5.92 11.77 -5.40
N LEU A 132 5.99 12.66 -4.42
CA LEU A 132 4.99 12.85 -3.39
C LEU A 132 4.22 14.13 -3.67
N VAL A 133 2.92 14.11 -3.37
CA VAL A 133 2.07 15.29 -3.38
C VAL A 133 1.93 15.79 -1.96
N ASP A 134 2.35 17.03 -1.71
CA ASP A 134 2.31 17.71 -0.41
C ASP A 134 1.59 19.05 -0.55
N GLY A 135 0.29 19.06 -0.26
CA GLY A 135 -0.60 20.19 -0.58
C GLY A 135 -0.65 20.42 -2.09
N ASP A 136 -0.26 21.63 -2.51
CA ASP A 136 -0.21 22.03 -3.92
C ASP A 136 1.17 21.77 -4.58
N ALA A 137 2.13 21.21 -3.83
CA ALA A 137 3.48 20.94 -4.31
C ALA A 137 3.68 19.45 -4.67
N ILE A 138 4.49 19.21 -5.71
CA ILE A 138 5.02 17.90 -6.04
C ILE A 138 6.51 17.90 -5.67
N ILE A 139 6.90 17.01 -4.76
CA ILE A 139 8.28 16.90 -4.27
C ILE A 139 8.81 15.49 -4.45
N SER A 140 10.12 15.33 -4.55
CA SER A 140 10.72 13.99 -4.57
C SER A 140 10.61 13.32 -3.20
N SER A 141 10.42 12.00 -3.18
CA SER A 141 10.30 11.24 -1.92
C SER A 141 11.55 11.29 -1.04
N ASP A 142 12.72 11.58 -1.61
CA ASP A 142 14.01 11.73 -0.93
C ASP A 142 14.39 13.19 -0.65
N SER A 143 13.47 14.12 -0.89
CA SER A 143 13.65 15.55 -0.59
C SER A 143 14.03 15.79 0.87
N GLU A 144 14.81 16.84 1.10
CA GLU A 144 15.26 17.25 2.44
C GLU A 144 14.08 17.55 3.37
N THR A 145 13.02 18.17 2.84
CA THR A 145 11.78 18.45 3.58
C THR A 145 11.15 17.20 4.19
N ILE A 146 11.11 16.08 3.45
CA ILE A 146 10.58 14.82 3.98
C ILE A 146 11.50 14.26 5.06
N ARG A 147 12.82 14.32 4.85
CA ARG A 147 13.81 13.87 5.85
C ARG A 147 13.72 14.67 7.14
N ASP A 148 13.56 15.98 7.05
CA ASP A 148 13.39 16.85 8.21
C ASP A 148 12.09 16.56 8.96
N ARG A 149 10.98 16.33 8.25
CA ARG A 149 9.71 15.92 8.89
C ARG A 149 9.84 14.60 9.65
N ILE A 150 10.52 13.60 9.07
CA ILE A 150 10.77 12.32 9.75
C ILE A 150 11.59 12.55 11.02
N ARG A 151 12.70 13.30 10.92
CA ARG A 151 13.56 13.62 12.07
C ARG A 151 12.80 14.39 13.16
N LEU A 152 12.00 15.38 12.78
CA LEU A 152 11.17 16.14 13.73
C LEU A 152 10.12 15.25 14.41
N GLY A 153 9.52 14.32 13.68
CA GLY A 153 8.54 13.37 14.23
C GLY A 153 9.16 12.34 15.19
N GLU A 154 10.37 11.87 14.90
CA GLU A 154 11.06 10.84 15.69
C GLU A 154 11.87 11.41 16.86
N HIS A 155 12.43 12.61 16.72
CA HIS A 155 13.39 13.18 17.67
C HIS A 155 12.96 14.52 18.27
N GLY A 156 11.91 15.16 17.72
CA GLY A 156 11.54 16.52 18.09
C GLY A 156 12.58 17.55 17.64
N TYR A 157 12.51 18.76 18.19
CA TYR A 157 13.52 19.80 17.98
C TYR A 157 13.70 20.66 19.21
N VAL A 158 14.87 21.29 19.33
CA VAL A 158 15.17 22.33 20.33
C VAL A 158 15.64 23.57 19.60
N MET A 159 15.00 24.70 19.86
CA MET A 159 15.37 26.00 19.30
C MET A 159 15.99 26.85 20.39
N VAL A 160 17.23 27.31 20.16
CA VAL A 160 17.93 28.25 21.04
C VAL A 160 18.03 29.58 20.33
N SER A 161 17.57 30.66 20.99
CA SER A 161 17.64 32.02 20.45
C SER A 161 18.36 32.92 21.44
N ILE A 162 19.31 33.69 20.93
CA ILE A 162 20.16 34.59 21.71
C ILE A 162 20.05 35.98 21.07
N ALA A 163 19.65 36.98 21.85
CA ALA A 163 19.68 38.37 21.42
C ALA A 163 21.06 38.95 21.73
N ILE A 164 21.65 39.71 20.80
CA ILE A 164 22.95 40.35 21.00
C ILE A 164 22.80 41.83 20.65
N ASP A 165 23.24 42.71 21.55
CA ASP A 165 23.23 44.14 21.30
C ASP A 165 24.36 44.59 20.36
N ALA A 166 24.33 45.84 19.89
CA ALA A 166 25.35 46.39 18.99
C ALA A 166 26.77 46.44 19.61
N LYS A 167 26.90 46.19 20.92
CA LYS A 167 28.16 46.12 21.65
C LYS A 167 28.61 44.68 21.92
N GLY A 168 27.91 43.67 21.38
CA GLY A 168 28.25 42.26 21.54
C GLY A 168 27.82 41.65 22.88
N ARG A 169 26.90 42.28 23.62
CA ARG A 169 26.37 41.76 24.89
C ARG A 169 25.12 40.91 24.62
N ILE A 170 25.10 39.71 25.20
CA ILE A 170 23.95 38.80 25.25
C ILE A 170 22.95 39.29 26.31
#